data_AF-A0A960QFA5-F1
#
_entry.id   AF-A0A960QFA5-F1
#
_cell.length_a   1.000
_cell.length_b   1.000
_cell.length_c   1.000
_cell.angle_alpha   90.00
_cell.angle_beta   90.00
_cell.angle_gamma   90.00
#
_symmetry.space_group_name_H-M   'P 1'
#
loop_
_entity.id
_entity.type
_entity.pdbx_description
1 polymer ?
#
loop_
_entity_poly.entity_id
_entity_poly.type
_entity_poly.pdbx_seq_one_letter_code
_entity_poly.pdbx_strand_id
1 'polypeptide(L)'
;MDNSTENVISDVNHELSSEWIVLSNRVRSRLQEVHAMASGTPVEAELALLAADTSKICDHLERIHSNVGQLLSELDEKPSEPEPATPTVEPTEVQLGAIQIQRETHELDQDFKGIIKALFMWKDDPAEKAKEKP
;
A
#
# COMPACT_ATOMS: atom_id res chain seq x y z
N MET A 1 -9.05 -14.56 18.82
CA MET A 1 -9.16 -13.09 18.79
C MET A 1 -7.91 -12.58 18.10
N ASP A 2 -8.13 -11.90 16.98
CA ASP A 2 -7.21 -11.70 15.87
C ASP A 2 -6.21 -10.55 16.10
N ASN A 3 -5.18 -10.76 16.92
CA ASN A 3 -4.11 -9.76 17.08
C ASN A 3 -3.30 -9.53 15.78
N SER A 4 -3.35 -10.46 14.82
CA SER A 4 -2.60 -10.33 13.57
C SER A 4 -3.21 -9.33 12.59
N THR A 5 -4.54 -9.15 12.58
CA THR A 5 -5.20 -8.22 11.65
C THR A 5 -5.10 -6.79 12.16
N GLU A 6 -5.21 -6.56 13.48
CA GLU A 6 -4.99 -5.24 14.08
C GLU A 6 -3.57 -4.70 13.83
N ASN A 7 -2.55 -5.54 13.95
CA ASN A 7 -1.17 -5.13 13.68
C ASN A 7 -0.97 -4.72 12.21
N VAL A 8 -1.52 -5.49 11.27
CA VAL A 8 -1.40 -5.17 9.84
C VAL A 8 -2.13 -3.88 9.48
N ILE A 9 -3.30 -3.63 10.07
CA ILE A 9 -4.04 -2.37 9.87
C ILE A 9 -3.28 -1.18 10.46
N SER A 10 -2.65 -1.36 11.63
CA SER A 10 -1.79 -0.35 12.23
C SER A 10 -0.59 -0.02 11.36
N ASP A 11 0.06 -1.04 10.77
CA ASP A 11 1.22 -0.85 9.90
C ASP A 11 0.83 -0.12 8.61
N VAL A 12 -0.28 -0.50 7.97
CA VAL A 12 -0.79 0.20 6.78
C VAL A 12 -1.17 1.65 7.09
N ASN A 13 -1.82 1.91 8.23
CA ASN A 13 -2.14 3.28 8.64
C ASN A 13 -0.88 4.12 8.93
N HIS A 14 0.16 3.50 9.47
CA HIS A 14 1.44 4.17 9.68
C HIS A 14 2.13 4.49 8.36
N GLU A 15 2.20 3.54 7.43
CA GLU A 15 2.79 3.72 6.09
C GLU A 15 2.01 4.73 5.23
N LEU A 16 0.71 4.88 5.49
CA LEU A 16 -0.15 5.88 4.84
C LEU A 16 -0.29 7.17 5.63
N SER A 17 0.45 7.32 6.72
CA SER A 17 0.50 8.58 7.46
C SER A 17 1.04 9.71 6.59
N SER A 18 0.47 10.92 6.77
CA SER A 18 0.98 12.15 6.14
C SER A 18 2.43 12.48 6.55
N GLU A 19 2.94 11.85 7.61
CA GLU A 19 4.31 12.02 8.10
C GLU A 19 5.36 11.67 7.04
N TRP A 20 5.11 10.69 6.17
CA TRP A 20 6.03 10.31 5.09
C TRP A 20 6.13 11.37 4.00
N ILE A 21 5.02 12.03 3.68
CA ILE A 21 4.99 13.16 2.74
C ILE A 21 5.73 14.36 3.34
N VAL A 22 5.52 14.64 4.63
CA VAL A 22 6.24 15.70 5.35
C VAL A 22 7.75 15.40 5.41
N LEU A 23 8.12 14.15 5.68
CA LEU A 23 9.51 13.70 5.69
C LEU A 23 10.15 13.87 4.30
N SER A 24 9.46 13.44 3.25
CA SER A 24 9.90 13.58 1.85
C SER A 24 10.22 15.03 1.52
N ASN A 25 9.30 15.96 1.83
CA ASN A 25 9.51 17.39 1.62
C ASN A 25 10.72 17.93 2.42
N ARG A 26 10.87 17.50 3.67
CA ARG A 26 12.01 17.90 4.51
C ARG A 26 13.35 17.38 3.96
N VAL A 27 13.37 16.15 3.45
CA VAL A 27 14.55 15.57 2.81
C VAL A 27 14.93 16.35 1.56
N ARG A 28 13.97 16.68 0.69
CA ARG A 28 14.24 17.49 -0.50
C ARG A 28 14.77 18.89 -0.15
N SER A 29 14.19 19.56 0.86
CA SER A 29 14.68 20.86 1.33
C SER A 29 16.12 20.78 1.82
N ARG A 30 16.44 19.77 2.65
CA ARG A 30 17.82 19.59 3.16
C ARG A 30 18.80 19.25 2.05
N LEU A 31 18.41 18.45 1.06
CA LEU A 31 19.27 18.17 -0.09
C LEU A 31 19.57 19.42 -0.90
N GLN A 32 18.59 20.30 -1.11
CA GLN A 32 18.81 21.58 -1.78
C GLN A 32 19.78 22.48 -0.99
N GLU A 33 19.62 22.56 0.33
CA GLU A 33 20.54 23.31 1.20
C GLU A 33 21.97 22.77 1.13
N VAL A 34 22.14 21.45 1.26
CA VAL A 34 23.47 20.82 1.22
C VAL A 34 24.08 20.96 -0.17
N HIS A 35 23.29 20.84 -1.25
CA HIS A 35 23.75 21.06 -2.63
C HIS A 35 24.22 22.50 -2.84
N ALA A 36 23.49 23.49 -2.32
CA ALA A 36 23.91 24.88 -2.39
C ALA A 36 25.21 25.13 -1.63
N MET A 37 25.40 24.51 -0.46
CA MET A 37 26.62 24.62 0.34
C MET A 37 27.83 23.93 -0.30
N ALA A 38 27.62 22.86 -1.05
CA ALA A 38 28.69 22.10 -1.70
C ALA A 38 29.07 22.65 -3.09
N SER A 39 28.42 23.70 -3.58
CA SER A 39 28.73 24.24 -4.90
C SER A 39 30.17 24.77 -4.96
N GLY A 40 30.91 24.40 -6.02
CA GLY A 40 32.33 24.73 -6.17
C GLY A 40 33.28 23.88 -5.32
N THR A 41 32.78 22.85 -4.64
CA THR A 41 33.60 21.88 -3.91
C THR A 41 33.86 20.63 -4.77
N PRO A 42 34.95 19.87 -4.52
CA PRO A 42 35.22 18.65 -5.28
C PRO A 42 34.15 17.55 -5.15
N VAL A 43 33.26 17.66 -4.16
CA VAL A 43 32.17 16.69 -3.92
C VAL A 43 30.83 17.10 -4.56
N GLU A 44 30.78 18.25 -5.26
CA GLU A 44 29.55 18.77 -5.87
C GLU A 44 28.90 17.76 -6.83
N ALA A 45 29.69 17.09 -7.67
CA ALA A 45 29.19 16.12 -8.64
C ALA A 45 28.58 14.87 -7.98
N GLU A 46 29.24 14.34 -6.95
CA GLU A 46 28.75 13.18 -6.20
C GLU A 46 27.47 13.54 -5.42
N LEU A 47 27.41 14.73 -4.85
CA LEU A 47 26.24 15.22 -4.15
C LEU A 47 25.06 15.49 -5.10
N ALA A 48 25.32 15.98 -6.31
CA ALA A 48 24.29 16.15 -7.34
C ALA A 48 23.66 14.80 -7.73
N LEU A 49 24.46 13.75 -7.85
CA LEU A 49 23.97 12.38 -8.09
C LEU A 49 23.12 11.88 -6.91
N LEU A 50 23.61 12.04 -5.69
CA LEU A 50 22.88 11.65 -4.48
C LEU A 50 21.54 12.40 -4.35
N ALA A 51 21.52 13.70 -4.66
CA ALA A 51 20.31 14.51 -4.65
C ALA A 51 19.29 14.03 -5.70
N ALA A 52 19.76 13.70 -6.90
CA ALA A 52 18.92 13.18 -7.96
C ALA A 52 18.29 11.82 -7.59
N ASP A 53 19.08 10.89 -7.05
CA ASP A 53 18.58 9.58 -6.66
C ASP A 53 17.66 9.65 -5.45
N THR A 54 17.97 10.49 -4.46
CA THR A 54 17.07 10.70 -3.32
C THR A 54 15.76 11.33 -3.76
N SER A 55 15.78 12.28 -4.71
CA SER A 55 14.55 12.85 -5.27
C SER A 55 13.68 11.79 -5.94
N LYS A 56 14.27 10.87 -6.73
CA LYS A 56 13.53 9.77 -7.34
C LYS A 56 12.90 8.84 -6.31
N ILE A 57 13.60 8.57 -5.20
CA ILE A 57 13.08 7.74 -4.11
C ILE A 57 11.89 8.44 -3.46
N CYS A 58 12.01 9.73 -3.15
CA CYS A 58 10.91 10.56 -2.62
C CYS A 58 9.69 10.55 -3.56
N ASP A 59 9.90 10.74 -4.86
CA ASP A 59 8.82 10.72 -5.86
C ASP A 59 8.14 9.34 -5.95
N HIS A 60 8.91 8.26 -5.82
CA HIS A 60 8.38 6.91 -5.83
C HIS A 60 7.54 6.62 -4.58
N LEU A 61 8.00 7.06 -3.41
CA LEU A 61 7.29 6.94 -2.13
C LEU A 61 5.96 7.68 -2.17
N GLU A 62 5.95 8.92 -2.63
CA GLU A 62 4.74 9.73 -2.78
C GLU A 62 3.75 9.11 -3.76
N ARG A 63 4.24 8.50 -4.84
CA ARG A 63 3.39 7.75 -5.78
C ARG A 63 2.76 6.52 -5.14
N ILE A 64 3.53 5.75 -4.36
CA ILE A 64 2.99 4.60 -3.61
C ILE A 64 1.90 5.08 -2.65
N HIS A 65 2.19 6.13 -1.89
CA HIS A 65 1.24 6.72 -0.94
C HIS A 65 -0.06 7.15 -1.63
N SER A 66 0.04 7.85 -2.76
CA SER A 66 -1.11 8.25 -3.59
C SER A 66 -1.88 7.05 -4.13
N ASN A 67 -1.18 6.06 -4.69
CA ASN A 67 -1.81 4.88 -5.29
C ASN A 67 -2.56 4.05 -4.25
N VAL A 68 -1.98 3.84 -3.07
CA VAL A 68 -2.64 3.11 -1.99
C VAL A 68 -3.82 3.92 -1.44
N GLY A 69 -3.68 5.23 -1.28
CA GLY A 69 -4.80 6.11 -0.90
C GLY A 69 -5.96 6.03 -1.90
N GLN A 70 -5.68 5.99 -3.20
CA GLN A 70 -6.69 5.77 -4.25
C GLN A 70 -7.34 4.39 -4.13
N LEU A 71 -6.57 3.32 -3.99
CA LEU A 71 -7.10 1.96 -3.84
C LEU A 71 -7.99 1.82 -2.60
N LEU A 72 -7.64 2.46 -1.49
CA LEU A 72 -8.48 2.49 -0.29
C LEU A 72 -9.75 3.31 -0.50
N SER A 73 -9.66 4.43 -1.22
CA SER A 73 -10.84 5.25 -1.54
C SER A 73 -11.78 4.50 -2.49
N GLU A 74 -11.26 3.81 -3.51
CA GLU A 74 -12.05 2.97 -4.41
C GLU A 74 -12.71 1.79 -3.68
N LEU A 75 -12.06 1.26 -2.64
CA LEU A 75 -12.62 0.21 -1.80
C LEU A 75 -13.77 0.73 -0.92
N ASP A 76 -13.65 1.96 -0.41
CA ASP A 76 -14.67 2.62 0.43
C ASP A 76 -15.84 3.16 -0.42
N GLU A 77 -15.56 3.63 -1.63
CA GLU A 77 -16.54 4.14 -2.60
C GLU A 77 -17.29 3.04 -3.34
N LYS A 78 -16.79 1.79 -3.37
CA LYS A 78 -17.55 0.65 -3.88
C LYS A 78 -18.63 0.33 -2.84
N PRO A 79 -19.87 0.81 -2.99
CA PRO A 79 -20.90 0.48 -2.03
C PRO A 79 -21.07 -1.03 -2.13
N SER A 80 -21.08 -1.71 -0.99
CA SER A 80 -21.79 -2.99 -0.93
C SER A 80 -23.20 -2.68 -1.42
N GLU A 81 -23.55 -3.03 -2.66
CA GLU A 81 -24.88 -2.81 -3.20
C GLU A 81 -25.90 -3.38 -2.20
N PRO A 82 -26.70 -2.55 -1.52
CA PRO A 82 -27.80 -3.07 -0.74
C PRO A 82 -28.96 -3.24 -1.72
N GLU A 83 -29.23 -4.48 -2.14
CA GLU A 83 -30.52 -4.74 -2.78
C GLU A 83 -31.67 -4.51 -1.78
N PRO A 84 -32.84 -4.07 -2.30
CA PRO A 84 -33.82 -3.32 -1.54
C PRO A 84 -34.52 -4.15 -0.47
N ALA A 85 -34.73 -3.55 0.69
CA ALA A 85 -35.52 -4.14 1.76
C ALA A 85 -36.99 -4.32 1.31
N THR A 86 -37.49 -5.56 1.42
CA THR A 86 -38.77 -6.01 2.07
C THR A 86 -39.37 -7.24 1.35
N PRO A 87 -40.33 -7.98 1.95
CA PRO A 87 -40.24 -8.71 3.21
C PRO A 87 -40.59 -10.20 3.00
N THR A 88 -40.01 -11.10 3.80
CA THR A 88 -40.54 -12.45 4.13
C THR A 88 -41.28 -13.21 3.01
N VAL A 89 -40.57 -13.67 1.99
CA VAL A 89 -41.05 -14.74 1.08
C VAL A 89 -39.92 -15.74 0.92
N GLU A 90 -40.22 -17.03 1.04
CA GLU A 90 -39.22 -18.10 0.91
C GLU A 90 -38.40 -17.95 -0.37
N PRO A 91 -37.06 -18.08 -0.29
CA PRO A 91 -36.19 -17.78 -1.41
C PRO A 91 -36.43 -18.77 -2.56
N THR A 92 -36.80 -18.23 -3.72
CA THR A 92 -37.01 -19.00 -4.95
C THR A 92 -35.66 -19.54 -5.47
N GLU A 93 -35.66 -20.59 -6.31
CA GLU A 93 -34.43 -21.23 -6.84
C GLU A 93 -33.42 -20.24 -7.46
N VAL A 94 -33.90 -19.12 -8.01
CA VAL A 94 -33.08 -18.03 -8.55
C VAL A 94 -32.29 -17.30 -7.45
N GLN A 95 -32.87 -17.11 -6.26
CA GLN A 95 -32.19 -16.49 -5.11
C GLN A 95 -31.14 -17.42 -4.50
N LEU A 96 -31.38 -18.74 -4.50
CA LEU A 96 -30.35 -19.71 -4.09
C LEU A 96 -29.15 -19.71 -5.04
N GLY A 97 -29.39 -19.55 -6.35
CA GLY A 97 -28.33 -19.36 -7.34
C GLY A 97 -27.52 -18.07 -7.11
N ALA A 98 -28.19 -16.96 -6.80
CA ALA A 98 -27.53 -15.70 -6.48
C ALA A 98 -26.70 -15.79 -5.18
N ILE A 99 -27.19 -16.49 -4.16
CA ILE A 99 -26.46 -16.74 -2.90
C ILE A 99 -25.23 -17.62 -3.16
N GLN A 100 -25.34 -18.65 -4.00
CA GLN A 100 -24.23 -19.51 -4.37
C GLN A 100 -23.15 -18.72 -5.15
N ILE A 101 -23.55 -17.86 -6.08
CA ILE A 101 -22.64 -16.97 -6.82
C ILE A 101 -21.97 -15.97 -5.86
N GLN A 102 -22.72 -15.37 -4.93
CA GLN A 102 -22.15 -14.46 -3.93
C GLN A 102 -21.16 -15.17 -3.01
N ARG A 103 -21.45 -16.41 -2.64
CA ARG A 103 -20.53 -17.22 -1.83
C ARG A 103 -19.27 -17.58 -2.60
N GLU A 104 -19.38 -18.02 -3.84
CA GLU A 104 -18.24 -18.32 -4.72
C GLU A 104 -17.40 -17.07 -5.01
N THR A 105 -18.05 -15.89 -5.16
CA THR A 105 -17.37 -14.61 -5.35
C THR A 105 -16.62 -14.18 -4.09
N HIS A 106 -17.20 -14.39 -2.90
CA HIS A 106 -16.56 -14.08 -1.63
C HIS A 106 -15.40 -15.05 -1.32
N GLU A 107 -15.52 -16.32 -1.70
CA GLU A 107 -14.43 -17.29 -1.63
C GLU A 107 -13.29 -16.90 -2.61
N LEU A 108 -13.62 -16.45 -3.83
CA LEU A 108 -12.63 -15.90 -4.77
C LEU A 108 -11.91 -14.65 -4.23
N ASP A 109 -12.60 -13.76 -3.51
CA ASP A 109 -12.00 -12.57 -2.92
C ASP A 109 -11.02 -12.92 -1.77
N GLN A 110 -11.29 -14.00 -1.04
CA GLN A 110 -10.34 -14.55 -0.07
C GLN A 110 -9.11 -15.19 -0.74
N ASP A 111 -9.31 -15.92 -1.83
CA ASP A 111 -8.21 -16.49 -2.62
C ASP A 111 -7.36 -15.39 -3.26
N PHE A 112 -7.98 -14.30 -3.74
CA PHE A 112 -7.26 -13.17 -4.33
C PHE A 112 -6.44 -12.38 -3.30
N LYS A 113 -6.97 -12.19 -2.09
CA LYS A 113 -6.21 -11.67 -0.95
C LYS A 113 -5.04 -12.60 -0.58
N GLY A 114 -5.23 -13.92 -0.70
CA GLY A 114 -4.18 -14.92 -0.55
C GLY A 114 -3.07 -14.79 -1.60
N ILE A 115 -3.44 -14.52 -2.86
CA ILE A 115 -2.50 -14.32 -3.97
C ILE A 115 -1.70 -13.02 -3.80
N ILE A 116 -2.34 -11.91 -3.42
CA ILE A 116 -1.65 -10.65 -3.10
C ILE A 116 -0.68 -10.88 -1.93
N LYS A 117 -1.14 -11.54 -0.86
CA LYS A 117 -0.28 -11.90 0.28
C LYS A 117 0.91 -12.76 -0.15
N ALA A 118 0.72 -13.74 -1.03
CA ALA A 118 1.79 -14.59 -1.56
C ALA A 118 2.80 -13.81 -2.41
N LEU A 119 2.35 -12.85 -3.22
CA LEU A 119 3.22 -11.96 -4.01
C LEU A 119 4.12 -11.08 -3.12
N PHE A 120 3.60 -10.59 -2.00
CA PHE A 120 4.38 -9.82 -1.02
C PHE A 120 5.27 -10.70 -0.13
N MET A 121 4.86 -11.92 0.20
CA MET A 121 5.67 -12.89 0.96
C MET A 121 6.83 -13.48 0.12
N TRP A 122 6.69 -13.63 -1.20
CA TRP A 122 7.77 -14.12 -2.06
C TRP A 122 8.89 -13.08 -2.25
N LYS A 123 8.57 -11.79 -2.10
CA LYS A 123 9.61 -10.74 -2.01
C LYS A 123 10.42 -10.80 -0.71
N ASP A 124 9.99 -11.65 0.22
CA ASP A 124 10.48 -11.79 1.58
C ASP A 124 11.10 -13.18 1.79
N ASP A 125 11.88 -13.66 0.82
CA ASP A 125 12.60 -14.94 0.93
C ASP A 125 13.50 -14.93 2.18
N PRO A 126 13.25 -15.78 3.19
CA PRO A 126 14.07 -15.83 4.39
C PRO A 126 15.53 -16.18 4.10
N ALA A 127 15.83 -16.76 2.93
CA ALA A 127 17.19 -17.01 2.46
C ALA A 127 17.95 -15.73 2.07
N GLU A 128 17.26 -14.65 1.65
CA GLU A 128 17.89 -13.35 1.39
C GLU A 128 18.11 -12.56 2.69
N LYS A 129 17.14 -12.58 3.62
CA LYS A 129 17.30 -11.99 4.96
C LYS A 129 18.43 -12.63 5.79
N ALA A 130 18.78 -13.89 5.52
CA ALA A 130 19.90 -14.57 6.17
C ALA A 130 21.28 -14.21 5.60
N LYS A 131 21.36 -13.64 4.39
CA LYS A 131 22.62 -13.15 3.78
C LYS A 131 22.96 -11.71 4.14
N GLU A 132 21.98 -10.96 4.66
CA GLU A 132 22.15 -9.54 5.05
C GLU A 132 22.50 -9.32 6.54
N LYS A 133 22.77 -10.39 7.30
CA LYS A 133 23.38 -10.27 8.63
C LYS A 133 24.86 -10.65 8.57
N PRO A 134 25.79 -9.82 9.10
CA PRO A 134 27.23 -10.07 9.04
C PRO A 134 27.66 -11.34 9.78
#